data_AF-A0A2T3ZVH9-F1
#
_entry.id   AF-A0A2T3ZVH9-F1
#
_cell.length_a   1.000
_cell.length_b   1.000
_cell.length_c   1.000
_cell.angle_alpha   90.00
_cell.angle_beta   90.00
_cell.angle_gamma   90.00
#
_symmetry.space_group_name_H-M   'P 1'
#
loop_
_entity.id
_entity.type
_entity.pdbx_description
1 polymer ?
#
loop_
_entity_poly.entity_id
_entity_poly.type
_entity_poly.pdbx_seq_one_letter_code
_entity_poly.pdbx_strand_id
1 'polypeptide(L)'
;MHFSTTSLLAVLTASFASATQMQINYYKDACQNYAGQVNVNWATKLHGGPNNCYNYHFAQWANVANCFENSCTCIFYSQSNCQGGALTQSSNGGQNCVAVQNAQSFACYYT
;
A
#
# COMPACT_ATOMS: atom_id res chain seq x y z
N MET A 1 -49.44 -40.66 1.52
CA MET A 1 -48.11 -40.19 1.96
C MET A 1 -47.47 -39.49 0.77
N HIS A 2 -47.46 -38.16 0.73
CA HIS A 2 -46.79 -37.41 -0.33
C HIS A 2 -45.44 -36.93 0.23
N PHE A 3 -44.36 -37.47 -0.31
CA PHE A 3 -43.01 -37.14 0.12
C PHE A 3 -42.60 -35.78 -0.45
N SER A 4 -42.34 -34.83 0.44
CA SER A 4 -41.73 -33.54 0.14
C SER A 4 -40.25 -33.75 -0.20
N THR A 5 -39.81 -33.31 -1.38
CA THR A 5 -38.38 -33.17 -1.70
C THR A 5 -38.10 -31.74 -2.09
N THR A 6 -37.93 -30.87 -1.10
CA THR A 6 -37.34 -29.54 -1.26
C THR A 6 -35.83 -29.70 -1.44
N SER A 7 -35.37 -29.59 -2.68
CA SER A 7 -33.95 -29.49 -3.00
C SER A 7 -33.40 -28.15 -2.52
N LEU A 8 -32.67 -28.16 -1.41
CA LEU A 8 -31.93 -27.02 -0.90
C LEU A 8 -30.65 -26.85 -1.74
N LEU A 9 -30.66 -25.90 -2.68
CA LEU A 9 -29.47 -25.40 -3.37
C LEU A 9 -28.59 -24.66 -2.35
N ALA A 10 -27.58 -25.34 -1.82
CA ALA A 10 -26.53 -24.70 -1.04
C ALA A 10 -25.69 -23.81 -1.97
N VAL A 11 -25.96 -22.50 -1.96
CA VAL A 11 -25.11 -21.51 -2.61
C VAL A 11 -23.84 -21.39 -1.77
N LEU A 12 -22.73 -21.97 -2.26
CA LEU A 12 -21.41 -21.69 -1.72
C LEU A 12 -21.06 -20.24 -2.03
N THR A 13 -21.27 -19.35 -1.08
CA THR A 13 -20.67 -18.02 -1.10
C THR A 13 -19.17 -18.20 -0.86
N ALA A 14 -18.39 -18.31 -1.94
CA ALA A 14 -16.95 -18.16 -1.86
C ALA A 14 -16.67 -16.74 -1.36
N SER A 15 -16.23 -16.62 -0.11
CA SER A 15 -15.70 -15.37 0.42
C SER A 15 -14.34 -15.13 -0.23
N PHE A 16 -14.31 -14.30 -1.27
CA PHE A 16 -13.07 -13.75 -1.77
C PHE A 16 -12.50 -12.87 -0.64
N ALA A 17 -11.51 -13.38 0.09
CA ALA A 17 -10.71 -12.53 0.94
C ALA A 17 -10.05 -11.50 0.01
N SER A 18 -10.58 -10.27 -0.01
CA SER A 18 -9.96 -9.17 -0.73
C SER A 18 -8.55 -9.02 -0.20
N ALA A 19 -7.56 -9.26 -1.06
CA ALA A 19 -6.17 -8.92 -0.81
C ALA A 19 -6.11 -7.54 -0.16
N THR A 20 -5.53 -7.44 1.04
CA THR A 20 -5.33 -6.14 1.69
C THR A 20 -4.48 -5.29 0.76
N GLN A 21 -5.05 -4.18 0.31
CA GLN A 21 -4.41 -3.27 -0.62
C GLN A 21 -3.38 -2.42 0.12
N MET A 22 -2.18 -2.32 -0.46
CA MET A 22 -1.10 -1.52 0.11
C MET A 22 -1.57 -0.09 0.38
N GLN A 23 -1.14 0.45 1.51
CA GLN A 23 -1.51 1.77 1.98
C GLN A 23 -0.29 2.52 2.48
N ILE A 24 -0.18 3.79 2.11
CA ILE A 24 0.73 4.75 2.74
C ILE A 24 -0.11 5.64 3.64
N ASN A 25 0.16 5.65 4.95
CA ASN A 25 -0.42 6.62 5.85
C ASN A 25 0.55 7.77 6.07
N TYR A 26 0.02 8.97 6.06
CA TYR A 26 0.74 10.20 6.27
C TYR A 26 0.41 10.79 7.64
N TYR A 27 1.41 11.41 8.27
CA TYR A 27 1.31 11.97 9.60
C TYR A 27 2.01 13.32 9.70
N LYS A 28 1.52 14.16 10.60
CA LYS A 28 2.11 15.48 10.89
C LYS A 28 3.40 15.35 11.70
N ASP A 29 3.46 14.38 12.60
CA ASP A 29 4.61 14.06 13.45
C ASP A 29 5.04 12.61 13.23
N ALA A 30 5.98 12.08 14.04
CA ALA A 30 6.53 10.73 13.95
C ALA A 30 5.48 9.60 14.14
N CYS A 31 4.61 9.45 13.15
CA CYS A 31 3.51 8.50 13.03
C CYS A 31 2.49 8.45 14.18
N GLN A 32 2.30 9.57 14.89
CA GLN A 32 1.30 9.68 15.96
C GLN A 32 0.05 10.46 15.54
N ASN A 33 0.21 11.53 14.75
CA ASN A 33 -0.88 12.42 14.35
C ASN A 33 -1.27 12.19 12.89
N TYR A 34 -2.26 11.32 12.66
CA TYR A 34 -2.71 10.93 11.32
C TYR A 34 -3.22 12.14 10.52
N ALA A 35 -2.72 12.28 9.29
CA ALA A 35 -3.08 13.35 8.37
C ALA A 35 -3.94 12.86 7.20
N GLY A 36 -3.72 11.62 6.75
CA GLY A 36 -4.41 11.06 5.59
C GLY A 36 -3.72 9.81 5.07
N GLN A 37 -4.23 9.24 3.99
CA GLN A 37 -3.70 8.02 3.39
C GLN A 37 -3.75 8.06 1.86
N VAL A 38 -2.89 7.26 1.25
CA VAL A 38 -2.95 6.90 -0.15
C VAL A 38 -3.06 5.38 -0.26
N ASN A 39 -4.09 4.92 -0.96
CA ASN A 39 -4.24 3.51 -1.30
C ASN A 39 -3.46 3.24 -2.59
N VAL A 40 -2.46 2.38 -2.49
CA VAL A 40 -1.53 2.05 -3.58
C VAL A 40 -2.06 0.82 -4.30
N ASN A 41 -2.81 1.04 -5.39
CA ASN A 41 -3.37 -0.05 -6.21
C ASN A 41 -2.51 -0.39 -7.44
N TRP A 42 -1.42 0.35 -7.63
CA TRP A 42 -0.54 0.32 -8.81
C TRP A 42 0.87 -0.20 -8.51
N ALA A 43 1.14 -0.62 -7.27
CA ALA A 43 2.45 -1.15 -6.91
C ALA A 43 2.80 -2.37 -7.79
N THR A 44 4.05 -2.42 -8.23
CA THR A 44 4.59 -3.50 -9.07
C THR A 44 5.47 -4.43 -8.25
N LYS A 45 5.76 -5.63 -8.75
CA LYS A 45 6.81 -6.46 -8.15
C LYS A 45 8.16 -5.75 -8.31
N LEU A 46 9.01 -5.82 -7.29
CA LEU A 46 10.38 -5.33 -7.37
C LEU A 46 11.06 -5.95 -8.61
N HIS A 47 11.54 -5.12 -9.54
CA HIS A 47 12.16 -5.50 -10.84
C HIS A 47 11.24 -5.90 -12.01
N GLY A 48 9.91 -5.81 -11.90
CA GLY A 48 9.00 -6.48 -12.87
C GLY A 48 7.99 -5.65 -13.65
N GLY A 49 7.91 -4.31 -13.53
CA GLY A 49 6.75 -3.59 -14.07
C GLY A 49 6.97 -2.14 -14.52
N PRO A 50 5.94 -1.52 -15.15
CA PRO A 50 5.95 -0.14 -15.63
C PRO A 50 6.19 0.86 -14.49
N ASN A 51 6.42 2.13 -14.86
CA ASN A 51 6.84 3.20 -13.94
C ASN A 51 5.83 3.37 -12.80
N ASN A 52 6.12 2.77 -11.64
CA ASN A 52 5.26 2.73 -10.44
C ASN A 52 5.40 4.00 -9.59
N CYS A 53 5.77 5.09 -10.26
CA CYS A 53 6.12 6.35 -9.65
C CYS A 53 4.94 7.30 -9.59
N TYR A 54 4.71 7.90 -8.42
CA TYR A 54 3.62 8.83 -8.17
C TYR A 54 4.15 10.13 -7.58
N ASN A 55 3.78 11.24 -8.22
CA ASN A 55 4.09 12.59 -7.74
C ASN A 55 3.08 12.97 -6.68
N TYR A 56 3.52 12.95 -5.42
CA TYR A 56 2.64 13.22 -4.31
C TYR A 56 3.45 13.63 -3.09
N HIS A 57 3.03 14.74 -2.50
CA HIS A 57 3.56 15.25 -1.24
C HIS A 57 2.38 15.71 -0.38
N PHE A 58 2.29 15.22 0.85
CA PHE A 58 1.11 15.44 1.69
C PHE A 58 1.41 15.72 3.16
N ALA A 59 2.51 15.19 3.72
CA ALA A 59 2.84 15.40 5.13
C ALA A 59 4.33 15.20 5.42
N GLN A 60 4.70 15.28 6.71
CA GLN A 60 6.08 15.23 7.17
C GLN A 60 6.59 13.80 7.41
N TRP A 61 5.69 12.88 7.76
CA TRP A 61 6.02 11.49 8.07
C TRP A 61 5.07 10.54 7.34
N ALA A 62 5.56 9.35 7.04
CA ALA A 62 4.76 8.30 6.43
C ALA A 62 5.10 6.92 6.97
N ASN A 63 4.12 6.02 6.90
CA ASN A 63 4.33 4.59 7.08
C ASN A 63 3.56 3.77 6.04
N VAL A 64 4.00 2.54 5.81
CA VAL A 64 3.40 1.61 4.87
C VAL A 64 2.68 0.49 5.62
N ALA A 65 1.46 0.19 5.19
CA ALA A 65 0.58 -0.80 5.79
C ALA A 65 -0.12 -1.65 4.71
N ASN A 66 -0.77 -2.72 5.15
CA ASN A 66 -1.66 -3.54 4.33
C ASN A 66 -0.98 -4.10 3.06
N CYS A 67 0.28 -4.54 3.18
CA CYS A 67 0.99 -5.16 2.06
C CYS A 67 0.30 -6.48 1.65
N PHE A 68 0.10 -6.66 0.34
CA PHE A 68 -0.23 -7.96 -0.24
C PHE A 68 1.02 -8.85 -0.26
N GLU A 69 0.86 -10.17 -0.09
CA GLU A 69 1.96 -11.17 -0.14
C GLU A 69 3.11 -10.97 0.87
N ASN A 70 2.78 -10.57 2.10
CA ASN A 70 3.65 -10.46 3.29
C ASN A 70 4.57 -9.24 3.38
N SER A 71 5.09 -8.70 2.28
CA SER A 71 5.97 -7.54 2.38
C SER A 71 5.86 -6.55 1.23
N CYS A 72 6.05 -5.29 1.57
CA CYS A 72 6.09 -4.21 0.60
C CYS A 72 6.95 -3.05 1.09
N THR A 73 7.48 -2.31 0.12
CA THR A 73 8.38 -1.18 0.36
C THR A 73 7.99 -0.02 -0.54
N CYS A 74 7.96 1.18 0.02
CA CYS A 74 7.83 2.43 -0.72
C CYS A 74 9.10 3.27 -0.57
N ILE A 75 9.69 3.66 -1.69
CA ILE A 75 10.87 4.51 -1.77
C ILE A 75 10.40 5.93 -2.08
N PHE A 76 10.90 6.90 -1.32
CA PHE A 76 10.54 8.31 -1.46
C PHE A 76 11.71 9.09 -2.07
N TYR A 77 11.40 9.92 -3.06
CA TYR A 77 12.39 10.62 -3.88
C TYR A 77 12.27 12.14 -3.71
N SER A 78 13.41 12.83 -3.83
CA SER A 78 13.48 14.29 -3.66
C SER A 78 12.89 15.11 -4.79
N GLN A 79 12.71 14.52 -5.98
CA GLN A 79 12.14 15.20 -7.14
C GLN A 79 10.90 14.46 -7.63
N SER A 80 10.16 15.13 -8.52
CA SER A 80 9.05 14.51 -9.23
C SER A 80 9.53 13.41 -10.18
N ASN A 81 8.61 12.53 -10.57
CA ASN A 81 8.77 11.38 -11.44
C ASN A 81 9.83 10.38 -10.95
N CYS A 82 10.02 10.31 -9.62
CA CYS A 82 10.99 9.44 -8.95
C CYS A 82 12.40 9.68 -9.46
N GLN A 83 12.65 10.93 -9.84
CA GLN A 83 13.95 11.44 -10.21
C GLN A 83 14.69 11.97 -8.98
N GLY A 84 15.99 12.19 -9.12
CA GLY A 84 16.87 12.54 -8.01
C GLY A 84 17.22 11.34 -7.13
N GLY A 85 17.91 11.62 -6.01
CA GLY A 85 18.28 10.61 -5.04
C GLY A 85 17.08 10.12 -4.21
N ALA A 86 17.07 8.83 -3.89
CA ALA A 86 16.17 8.29 -2.88
C ALA A 86 16.51 8.93 -1.52
N LEU A 87 15.51 9.52 -0.87
CA LEU A 87 15.67 10.17 0.43
C LEU A 87 15.53 9.17 1.57
N THR A 88 14.53 8.29 1.46
CA THR A 88 14.22 7.30 2.48
C THR A 88 13.36 6.18 1.87
N GLN A 89 13.18 5.12 2.63
CA GLN A 89 12.29 4.02 2.30
C GLN A 89 11.47 3.63 3.53
N SER A 90 10.19 3.36 3.33
CA SER A 90 9.32 2.77 4.34
C SER A 90 8.97 1.34 3.95
N SER A 91 9.05 0.41 4.88
CA SER A 91 8.64 -0.98 4.66
C SER A 91 7.88 -1.53 5.87
N ASN A 92 6.91 -2.40 5.61
CA ASN A 92 6.12 -3.03 6.66
C ASN A 92 6.95 -3.96 7.58
N GLY A 93 8.01 -4.58 7.05
CA GLY A 93 8.91 -5.48 7.78
C GLY A 93 10.19 -4.83 8.33
N GLY A 94 10.31 -3.49 8.26
CA GLY A 94 11.52 -2.76 8.64
C GLY A 94 11.25 -1.39 9.28
N GLN A 95 11.99 -0.36 8.87
CA GLN A 95 11.69 1.03 9.26
C GLN A 95 10.36 1.46 8.65
N ASN A 96 9.29 1.31 9.42
CA ASN A 96 7.95 1.61 8.91
C ASN A 96 7.65 3.12 8.99
N CYS A 97 7.91 3.78 10.12
CA CYS A 97 7.70 5.22 10.25
C CYS A 97 8.93 6.03 9.80
N VAL A 98 8.80 6.81 8.73
CA VAL A 98 9.92 7.59 8.16
C VAL A 98 9.53 9.03 7.85
N ALA A 99 10.51 9.94 7.90
CA ALA A 99 10.32 11.33 7.54
C ALA A 99 10.30 11.49 6.01
N VAL A 100 9.23 12.07 5.46
CA VAL A 100 9.01 12.29 4.02
C VAL A 100 8.79 13.76 3.66
N GLN A 101 9.08 14.67 4.60
CA GLN A 101 8.87 16.12 4.43
C GLN A 101 9.52 16.75 3.19
N ASN A 102 10.59 16.14 2.67
CA ASN A 102 11.29 16.62 1.46
C ASN A 102 11.03 15.75 0.23
N ALA A 103 10.16 14.74 0.34
CA ALA A 103 9.82 13.86 -0.77
C ALA A 103 8.77 14.50 -1.67
N GLN A 104 8.99 14.46 -2.98
CA GLN A 104 8.05 14.96 -3.98
C GLN A 104 7.37 13.84 -4.76
N SER A 105 7.96 12.65 -4.75
CA SER A 105 7.37 11.47 -5.37
C SER A 105 7.75 10.21 -4.61
N PHE A 106 7.03 9.13 -4.89
CA PHE A 106 7.34 7.82 -4.33
C PHE A 106 7.07 6.71 -5.35
N ALA A 107 7.77 5.60 -5.16
CA ALA A 107 7.54 4.36 -5.89
C ALA A 107 7.36 3.21 -4.90
N CYS A 108 6.32 2.40 -5.08
CA CYS A 108 5.98 1.33 -4.16
C CYS A 108 6.02 -0.03 -4.84
N TYR A 109 6.56 -1.01 -4.12
CA TYR A 109 6.83 -2.34 -4.62
C TYR A 109 6.33 -3.41 -3.66
N TYR A 110 5.76 -4.48 -4.19
CA TYR A 110 5.58 -5.73 -3.46
C TYR A 110 6.90 -6.51 -3.48
N THR A 111 7.26 -7.09 -2.33
CA THR A 111 8.54 -7.79 -2.10
C THR A 111 8.34 -9.20 -1.59
#